data_AF-A0A962W2K7-F1
#
_entry.id   AF-A0A962W2K7-F1
#
_cell.length_a   1.000
_cell.length_b   1.000
_cell.length_c   1.000
_cell.angle_alpha   90.00
_cell.angle_beta   90.00
_cell.angle_gamma   90.00
#
_symmetry.space_group_name_H-M   'P 1'
#
loop_
_entity.id
_entity.type
_entity.pdbx_description
1 polymer ?
#
loop_
_entity_poly.entity_id
_entity_poly.type
_entity_poly.pdbx_seq_one_letter_code
_entity_poly.pdbx_strand_id
1 'polypeptide(L)'
;MTTHPANQQFDVIVVGAGPAGSAAALLAARAGLKVLLLERGEYPGAKNVSGAVFYGSAILNELIPNWWEQAPVERPVCRRDIAFMSPTTAVALDFRCAGPGFATAPYNGFTVL
;
A
#
# COMPACT_ATOMS: atom_id res chain seq x y z
N MET A 1 -36.59 15.95 15.73
CA MET A 1 -36.15 16.44 14.40
C MET A 1 -34.65 16.67 14.46
N THR A 2 -33.86 15.69 14.03
CA THR A 2 -32.40 15.83 13.93
C THR A 2 -32.09 16.65 12.68
N THR A 3 -31.48 17.81 12.85
CA THR A 3 -30.98 18.63 11.74
C THR A 3 -29.84 17.88 11.07
N HIS A 4 -30.14 17.10 10.03
CA HIS A 4 -29.11 16.64 9.10
C HIS A 4 -28.44 17.89 8.51
N PRO A 5 -27.11 18.03 8.53
CA PRO A 5 -26.46 19.13 7.83
C PRO A 5 -26.85 19.01 6.36
N ALA A 6 -27.77 19.87 5.95
CA ALA A 6 -28.32 19.84 4.61
C ALA A 6 -27.20 20.20 3.64
N ASN A 7 -26.94 19.28 2.71
CA ASN A 7 -26.31 19.54 1.41
C ASN A 7 -24.77 19.62 1.36
N GLN A 8 -24.03 18.73 2.04
CA GLN A 8 -22.66 18.45 1.61
C GLN A 8 -22.68 17.58 0.35
N GLN A 9 -22.55 18.22 -0.82
CA GLN A 9 -22.36 17.54 -2.09
C GLN A 9 -20.88 17.16 -2.27
N PHE A 10 -20.62 15.96 -2.78
CA PHE A 10 -19.30 15.46 -3.16
C PHE A 10 -19.39 14.98 -4.60
N ASP A 11 -18.32 15.18 -5.37
CA ASP A 11 -18.23 14.65 -6.74
C ASP A 11 -17.95 13.15 -6.73
N VAL A 12 -17.18 12.69 -5.73
CA VAL A 12 -16.79 11.29 -5.56
C VAL A 12 -16.86 10.90 -4.09
N ILE A 13 -17.46 9.74 -3.82
CA ILE A 13 -17.40 9.08 -2.50
C ILE A 13 -16.64 7.76 -2.67
N VAL A 14 -15.53 7.62 -1.95
CA VAL A 14 -14.73 6.41 -1.91
C VAL A 14 -14.99 5.68 -0.59
N VAL A 15 -15.41 4.42 -0.67
CA VAL A 15 -15.69 3.59 0.50
C VAL A 15 -14.53 2.60 0.72
N GLY A 16 -13.83 2.76 1.83
CA GLY A 16 -12.64 1.99 2.24
C GLY A 16 -11.34 2.78 2.02
N ALA A 17 -10.56 3.00 3.08
CA ALA A 17 -9.25 3.65 3.05
C ALA A 17 -8.08 2.66 3.04
N GLY A 18 -8.27 1.52 2.36
CA GLY A 18 -7.18 0.62 1.98
C GLY A 18 -6.34 1.20 0.84
N PRO A 19 -5.31 0.47 0.34
CA PRO A 19 -4.40 0.98 -0.68
C PRO A 19 -5.11 1.50 -1.94
N ALA A 20 -6.10 0.76 -2.46
CA ALA A 20 -6.84 1.14 -3.66
C ALA A 20 -7.73 2.37 -3.43
N GLY A 21 -8.47 2.43 -2.33
CA GLY A 21 -9.35 3.55 -2.04
C GLY A 21 -8.60 4.85 -1.75
N SER A 22 -7.49 4.76 -1.00
CA SER A 22 -6.61 5.90 -0.75
C SER A 22 -5.97 6.41 -2.04
N ALA A 23 -5.52 5.52 -2.93
CA ALA A 23 -5.01 5.91 -4.24
C ALA A 23 -6.08 6.58 -5.13
N ALA A 24 -7.30 6.02 -5.17
CA ALA A 24 -8.41 6.58 -5.93
C ALA A 24 -8.81 7.96 -5.40
N ALA A 25 -8.93 8.12 -4.08
CA ALA A 25 -9.25 9.38 -3.44
C ALA A 25 -8.17 10.45 -3.71
N LEU A 26 -6.88 10.07 -3.63
CA LEU A 26 -5.76 10.96 -3.95
C LEU A 26 -5.82 11.46 -5.39
N LEU A 27 -6.02 10.56 -6.35
CA LEU A 27 -6.09 10.94 -7.77
C LEU A 27 -7.31 11.82 -8.08
N ALA A 28 -8.48 11.47 -7.55
CA ALA A 28 -9.69 12.27 -7.71
C ALA A 28 -9.53 13.68 -7.09
N ALA A 29 -8.94 13.78 -5.90
CA ALA A 29 -8.66 15.07 -5.26
C ALA A 29 -7.65 15.90 -6.06
N ARG A 30 -6.60 15.28 -6.62
CA ARG A 30 -5.62 15.96 -7.49
C ARG A 30 -6.22 16.43 -8.82
N ALA A 31 -7.28 15.78 -9.29
CA ALA A 31 -8.06 16.24 -10.44
C ALA A 31 -9.01 17.41 -10.10
N GLY A 32 -9.01 17.91 -8.85
CA GLY A 32 -9.83 19.04 -8.41
C GLY A 32 -11.25 18.64 -7.96
N LEU A 33 -11.53 17.35 -7.80
CA LEU A 33 -12.83 16.87 -7.35
C LEU A 33 -12.98 16.98 -5.82
N LYS A 34 -14.20 17.25 -5.36
CA LYS A 34 -14.55 17.22 -3.94
C LYS A 34 -14.81 15.77 -3.51
N VAL A 35 -13.82 15.16 -2.86
CA VAL A 35 -13.85 13.74 -2.50
C VAL A 35 -14.17 13.51 -1.02
N LEU A 36 -15.04 12.53 -0.75
CA LEU A 36 -15.23 11.95 0.58
C LEU A 36 -14.61 10.55 0.62
N LEU A 37 -13.61 10.33 1.46
CA LEU A 37 -13.04 9.00 1.74
C LEU A 37 -13.58 8.50 3.09
N LEU A 38 -14.25 7.35 3.08
CA LEU A 38 -14.83 6.73 4.26
C LEU A 38 -14.06 5.48 4.64
N GLU A 39 -13.82 5.28 5.94
CA GLU A 39 -13.23 4.05 6.48
C GLU A 39 -14.02 3.61 7.71
N ARG A 40 -14.20 2.29 7.87
CA ARG A 40 -14.89 1.70 9.02
C ARG A 40 -13.93 1.50 10.21
N GLY A 41 -12.63 1.40 9.95
CA GLY A 41 -11.59 1.39 10.97
C GLY A 41 -11.54 2.71 11.75
N GLU A 42 -10.94 2.66 12.94
CA GLU A 42 -10.70 3.87 13.74
C GLU A 42 -9.77 4.85 13.00
N TYR A 43 -8.85 4.31 12.22
CA TYR A 43 -7.98 5.04 11.30
C TYR A 43 -7.72 4.19 10.03
N PRO A 44 -7.33 4.81 8.90
CA PRO A 44 -6.91 4.09 7.69
C PRO A 44 -5.81 3.08 8.02
N GLY A 45 -6.04 1.80 7.72
CA GLY A 45 -5.09 0.73 8.06
C GLY A 45 -5.50 -0.12 9.26
N ALA A 46 -6.36 0.36 10.17
CA ALA A 46 -6.74 -0.38 11.39
C ALA A 46 -7.41 -1.74 11.12
N LYS A 47 -7.97 -1.94 9.93
CA LYS A 47 -8.63 -3.18 9.49
C LYS A 47 -7.97 -3.82 8.27
N ASN A 48 -6.83 -3.29 7.83
CA ASN A 48 -6.07 -3.90 6.74
C ASN A 48 -5.35 -5.14 7.27
N VAL A 49 -5.45 -6.25 6.56
CA VAL A 49 -4.65 -7.46 6.82
C VAL A 49 -3.85 -7.76 5.57
N SER A 50 -2.54 -7.96 5.75
CA SER A 50 -1.58 -8.17 4.69
C SER A 50 -0.49 -9.13 5.16
N GLY A 51 0.17 -9.81 4.23
CA GLY A 51 1.43 -10.52 4.48
C GLY A 51 2.63 -9.60 4.69
N ALA A 52 2.40 -8.30 4.91
CA ALA A 52 3.41 -7.28 5.20
C ALA A 52 4.43 -7.02 4.09
N VAL A 53 4.25 -7.56 2.86
CA VAL A 53 5.16 -7.27 1.74
C VAL A 53 4.46 -6.41 0.68
N PHE A 54 5.03 -5.23 0.42
CA PHE A 54 4.50 -4.25 -0.50
C PHE A 54 5.33 -4.17 -1.79
N TYR A 55 4.80 -4.69 -2.89
CA TYR A 55 5.47 -4.72 -4.21
C TYR A 55 5.09 -3.55 -5.14
N GLY A 56 4.21 -2.65 -4.69
CA GLY A 56 3.72 -1.52 -5.48
C GLY A 56 4.69 -0.33 -5.53
N SER A 57 6.00 -0.51 -5.33
CA SER A 57 6.94 0.60 -5.15
C SER A 57 6.99 1.54 -6.37
N ALA A 58 6.98 1.00 -7.59
CA ALA A 58 6.96 1.80 -8.82
C ALA A 58 5.66 2.63 -8.94
N ILE A 59 4.51 1.98 -8.75
CA ILE A 59 3.19 2.63 -8.81
C ILE A 59 3.08 3.71 -7.72
N LEU A 60 3.52 3.40 -6.50
CA LEU A 60 3.47 4.35 -5.40
C LEU A 60 4.45 5.51 -5.63
N ASN A 61 5.56 5.30 -6.34
CA ASN A 61 6.47 6.38 -6.74
C ASN A 61 5.89 7.28 -7.85
N GLU A 62 5.06 6.74 -8.75
CA GLU A 62 4.29 7.55 -9.70
C GLU A 62 3.23 8.40 -8.98
N LEU A 63 2.61 7.85 -7.93
CA LEU A 63 1.62 8.56 -7.12
C LEU A 63 2.27 9.58 -6.18
N ILE A 64 3.34 9.20 -5.48
CA ILE A 64 4.03 9.99 -4.46
C ILE A 64 5.53 9.78 -4.70
N PRO A 65 6.21 10.71 -5.39
CA PRO A 65 7.64 10.59 -5.65
C PRO A 65 8.44 10.43 -4.35
N ASN A 66 9.39 9.49 -4.36
CA ASN A 66 10.25 9.15 -3.22
C ASN A 66 9.48 8.82 -1.94
N TRP A 67 8.30 8.21 -2.05
CA TRP A 67 7.42 7.90 -0.92
C TRP A 67 8.10 7.17 0.25
N TRP A 68 9.13 6.35 -0.01
CA TRP A 68 9.88 5.61 1.00
C TRP A 68 10.66 6.49 1.98
N GLU A 69 10.87 7.77 1.67
CA GLU A 69 11.51 8.73 2.58
C GLU A 69 10.56 9.23 3.68
N GLN A 70 9.25 9.11 3.45
CA GLN A 70 8.22 9.65 4.34
C GLN A 70 7.33 8.55 4.93
N ALA A 71 7.15 7.44 4.22
CA ALA A 71 6.34 6.33 4.66
C ALA A 71 7.08 5.48 5.72
N PRO A 72 6.34 4.88 6.68
CA PRO A 72 6.91 3.98 7.68
C PRO A 72 7.25 2.61 7.06
N VAL A 73 8.27 2.56 6.22
CA VAL A 73 8.79 1.31 5.63
C VAL A 73 9.92 0.74 6.47
N GLU A 74 10.07 -0.58 6.46
CA GLU A 74 11.11 -1.25 7.26
C GLU A 74 12.30 -1.71 6.41
N ARG A 75 12.10 -2.74 5.57
CA ARG A 75 13.21 -3.43 4.88
C ARG A 75 12.95 -3.56 3.38
N PRO A 76 13.89 -3.17 2.51
CA PRO A 76 13.77 -3.41 1.08
C PRO A 76 13.79 -4.91 0.74
N VAL A 77 12.96 -5.33 -0.21
CA VAL A 77 12.80 -6.74 -0.59
C VAL A 77 13.76 -7.11 -1.71
N CYS A 78 14.90 -7.70 -1.33
CA CYS A 78 15.99 -8.07 -2.24
C CYS A 78 16.10 -9.57 -2.51
N ARG A 79 15.29 -10.38 -1.81
CA ARG A 79 15.30 -11.84 -1.87
C ARG A 79 13.88 -12.38 -1.74
N ARG A 80 13.60 -13.47 -2.45
CA ARG A 80 12.35 -14.25 -2.31
C ARG A 80 12.66 -15.73 -2.35
N ASP A 81 12.11 -16.47 -1.41
CA ASP A 81 12.20 -17.92 -1.36
C ASP A 81 10.79 -18.50 -1.58
N ILE A 82 10.67 -19.49 -2.46
CA ILE A 82 9.46 -20.30 -2.61
C ILE A 82 9.82 -21.71 -2.18
N ALA A 83 9.13 -22.23 -1.15
CA ALA A 83 9.40 -23.56 -0.60
C ALA A 83 8.23 -24.53 -0.84
N PHE A 84 8.55 -25.75 -1.22
CA PHE A 84 7.65 -26.90 -1.24
C PHE A 84 8.00 -27.78 -0.04
N MET A 85 7.00 -28.11 0.77
CA MET A 85 7.21 -28.74 2.07
C MET A 85 6.39 -30.01 2.22
N SER A 86 6.94 -30.98 2.94
CA SER A 86 6.23 -32.11 3.56
C SER A 86 6.26 -31.92 5.10
N PRO A 87 5.64 -32.81 5.90
CA PRO A 87 5.73 -32.72 7.36
C PRO A 87 7.15 -32.73 7.93
N THR A 88 8.13 -33.31 7.21
CA THR A 88 9.51 -33.49 7.71
C THR A 88 10.59 -32.99 6.76
N THR A 89 10.26 -32.58 5.54
CA THR A 89 11.23 -32.16 4.52
C THR A 89 10.78 -30.91 3.78
N ALA A 90 11.73 -30.18 3.21
CA ALA A 90 11.44 -29.04 2.36
C ALA A 90 12.47 -28.92 1.22
N VAL A 91 12.03 -28.40 0.08
CA VAL A 91 12.88 -27.95 -1.02
C VAL A 91 12.49 -26.52 -1.38
N ALA A 92 13.47 -25.64 -1.57
CA ALA A 92 13.22 -24.23 -1.84
C ALA A 92 13.93 -23.75 -3.11
N LEU A 93 13.24 -22.88 -3.84
CA LEU A 93 13.81 -22.06 -4.91
C LEU A 93 14.09 -20.67 -4.34
N ASP A 94 15.37 -20.29 -4.31
CA ASP A 94 15.84 -18.98 -3.84
C ASP A 94 16.11 -18.05 -5.02
N PHE A 95 15.46 -16.88 -5.01
CA PHE A 95 15.77 -15.77 -5.89
C PHE A 95 16.43 -14.65 -5.08
N ARG A 96 17.65 -14.29 -5.46
CA ARG A 96 18.37 -13.12 -4.93
C ARG A 96 18.87 -12.25 -6.06
N CYS A 97 18.82 -10.95 -5.86
CA CYS A 97 19.53 -10.03 -6.73
C CYS A 97 21.04 -10.10 -6.48
N ALA A 98 21.85 -10.06 -7.56
CA ALA A 98 23.30 -9.90 -7.47
C ALA A 98 23.68 -8.42 -7.22
N GLY A 99 24.79 -8.18 -6.52
CA GLY A 99 25.26 -6.83 -6.20
C GLY A 99 24.28 -6.05 -5.31
N PRO A 100 24.22 -4.70 -5.40
CA PRO A 100 23.28 -3.91 -4.60
C PRO A 100 21.82 -4.17 -4.96
N GLY A 101 21.51 -4.67 -6.18
CA GLY A 101 20.19 -5.17 -6.55
C GLY A 101 19.04 -4.23 -6.18
N PHE A 102 18.03 -4.76 -5.50
CA PHE A 102 16.90 -3.99 -4.96
C PHE A 102 17.14 -3.41 -3.55
N ALA A 103 18.38 -3.45 -3.05
CA ALA A 103 18.74 -2.87 -1.75
C ALA A 103 19.00 -1.36 -1.82
N THR A 104 18.98 -0.78 -3.02
CA THR A 104 19.14 0.65 -3.27
C THR A 104 17.98 1.16 -4.12
N ALA A 105 17.72 2.47 -4.05
CA ALA A 105 16.72 3.10 -4.90
C ALA A 105 17.07 2.94 -6.40
N PRO A 106 16.07 2.76 -7.29
CA PRO A 106 14.65 2.59 -6.98
C PRO A 106 14.35 1.19 -6.41
N TYR A 107 13.74 1.15 -5.23
CA TYR A 107 13.44 -0.09 -4.52
C TYR A 107 12.30 -0.85 -5.21
N ASN A 108 12.39 -2.19 -5.26
CA ASN A 108 11.33 -3.04 -5.83
C ASN A 108 10.12 -3.23 -4.88
N GLY A 109 10.34 -3.05 -3.58
CA GLY A 109 9.31 -3.21 -2.58
C GLY A 109 9.89 -3.21 -1.18
N PHE A 110 9.01 -3.13 -0.20
CA PHE A 110 9.37 -3.08 1.21
C PHE A 110 8.55 -4.06 2.03
N THR A 111 9.08 -4.47 3.16
CA THR A 111 8.22 -4.95 4.26
C THR A 111 7.65 -3.78 5.05
N VAL A 112 6.43 -3.94 5.54
CA VAL A 112 5.69 -2.96 6.34
C VAL A 112 5.03 -3.68 7.53
N LEU A 113 5.37 -3.30 8.77
CA LEU A 113 4.76 -3.81 10.00
C LEU A 113 4.17 -2.68 10.84
#